data_AF-A0A3D1ZUP9-F1
#
_entry.id   AF-A0A3D1ZUP9-F1
#
_cell.length_a   1.000
_cell.length_b   1.000
_cell.length_c   1.000
_cell.angle_alpha   90.00
_cell.angle_beta   90.00
_cell.angle_gamma   90.00
#
_symmetry.space_group_name_H-M   'P 1'
#
loop_
_entity.id
_entity.type
_entity.pdbx_description
1 polymer ?
#
loop_
_entity_poly.entity_id
_entity_poly.type
_entity_poly.pdbx_seq_one_letter_code
_entity_poly.pdbx_strand_id
1 'polypeptide(L)' 'MARWVIENRITEVDKLREFDIAGYYYSAEQSNAKEWVFLRNEGDA' A
#
# COMPACT_ATOMS: atom_id res chain seq x y z
N MET A 1 -4.95 4.32 3.77
CA MET A 1 -4.84 2.86 4.00
C MET A 1 -6.01 2.29 4.79
N ALA A 2 -6.23 2.62 6.08
CA ALA A 2 -7.28 2.00 6.91
C ALA A 2 -8.69 2.04 6.30
N ARG A 3 -9.08 3.18 5.72
CA ARG A 3 -10.35 3.33 4.99
C ARG A 3 -10.48 2.35 3.82
N TRP A 4 -9.45 2.23 2.98
CA TRP A 4 -9.44 1.34 1.82
C TRP A 4 -9.52 -0.13 2.21
N VAL A 5 -8.84 -0.53 3.29
CA VAL A 5 -8.89 -1.90 3.86
C VAL A 5 -10.32 -2.26 4.28
N ILE A 6 -11.03 -1.32 4.91
CA ILE A 6 -12.42 -1.53 5.36
C ILE A 6 -13.37 -1.58 4.15
N GLU A 7 -13.23 -0.64 3.20
CA GLU A 7 -14.09 -0.58 2.01
C GLU A 7 -13.93 -1.82 1.12
N ASN A 8 -12.71 -2.32 0.93
CA ASN A 8 -12.43 -3.51 0.12
C ASN A 8 -12.48 -4.81 0.92
N ARG A 9 -12.79 -4.74 2.22
CA ARG A 9 -12.82 -5.88 3.15
C ARG A 9 -11.56 -6.75 3.01
N ILE A 10 -10.41 -6.11 3.05
CA ILE A 10 -9.13 -6.79 2.93
C ILE A 10 -8.88 -7.57 4.20
N THR A 11 -8.89 -8.89 4.08
CA THR A 11 -8.60 -9.84 5.17
C THR A 11 -7.20 -10.44 5.05
N GLU A 12 -6.63 -10.37 3.86
CA GLU A 12 -5.32 -10.94 3.54
C GLU A 12 -4.31 -9.83 3.38
N VAL A 13 -3.15 -10.02 4.02
CA VAL A 13 -2.08 -9.03 3.92
C VAL A 13 -1.71 -8.87 2.45
N ASP A 14 -1.59 -9.95 1.66
CA ASP A 14 -1.19 -9.92 0.23
C ASP A 14 -1.92 -8.85 -0.61
N LYS A 15 -3.21 -8.64 -0.38
CA LYS A 15 -4.01 -7.65 -1.09
C LYS A 15 -3.69 -6.20 -0.74
N LEU A 16 -3.07 -5.92 0.41
CA LEU A 16 -2.59 -4.57 0.70
C LEU A 16 -1.52 -4.10 -0.31
N ARG A 17 -0.89 -4.98 -1.09
CA ARG A 17 0.02 -4.59 -2.18
C ARG A 17 -0.69 -3.86 -3.31
N GLU A 18 -2.00 -4.07 -3.47
CA GLU A 18 -2.84 -3.41 -4.46
C GLU A 18 -3.27 -2.00 -4.01
N PHE A 19 -2.84 -1.55 -2.82
CA PHE A 19 -3.11 -0.20 -2.34
C PHE A 19 -2.33 0.83 -3.16
N ASP A 20 -2.99 1.40 -4.17
CA ASP A 20 -2.49 2.50 -5.00
C ASP A 20 -3.42 3.73 -4.92
N ILE A 21 -3.53 4.32 -3.73
CA ILE A 21 -4.35 5.53 -3.52
C ILE A 21 -3.44 6.74 -3.35
N ALA A 22 -3.83 7.88 -3.92
CA ALA A 22 -3.15 9.17 -3.72
C ALA A 22 -1.65 9.12 -4.10
N GLY A 23 -1.30 8.31 -5.11
CA GLY A 23 0.06 8.17 -5.64
C GLY A 23 1.00 7.35 -4.76
N TYR A 24 0.49 6.68 -3.72
CA TYR A 24 1.26 5.69 -2.97
C TYR A 24 1.35 4.39 -3.77
N TYR A 25 2.52 3.78 -3.88
CA TYR A 25 2.73 2.48 -4.52
C TYR A 25 3.51 1.54 -3.59
N TYR A 26 3.29 0.23 -3.73
CA TYR A 26 3.99 -0.78 -2.95
C TYR A 26 5.46 -0.91 -3.37
N SER A 27 6.39 -0.79 -2.41
CA SER A 27 7.82 -1.00 -2.64
C SER A 27 8.24 -2.37 -2.13
N ALA A 28 8.36 -3.34 -3.05
CA ALA A 28 8.80 -4.69 -2.72
C ALA A 28 10.24 -4.73 -2.16
N GLU A 29 11.10 -3.80 -2.57
CA GLU A 29 12.51 -3.75 -2.14
C GLU A 29 12.66 -3.33 -0.67
N GLN A 30 11.79 -2.44 -0.19
CA GLN A 30 11.79 -1.99 1.21
C GLN A 30 10.77 -2.74 2.07
N SER A 31 9.89 -3.52 1.46
CA SER A 31 8.90 -4.32 2.18
C SER A 31 9.47 -5.67 2.60
N ASN A 32 9.15 -6.08 3.82
CA ASN A 32 9.51 -7.38 4.38
C ASN A 32 8.23 -8.14 4.81
N ALA A 33 8.37 -9.37 5.28
CA ALA A 33 7.26 -10.23 5.72
C ALA A 33 6.39 -9.61 6.83
N LYS A 34 6.95 -8.68 7.60
CA LYS A 34 6.28 -8.06 8.75
C LYS A 34 5.88 -6.60 8.56
N GLU A 35 6.58 -5.90 7.66
CA GLU A 35 6.43 -4.45 7.48
C GLU A 35 6.43 -4.11 6.01
N TRP A 36 5.40 -3.39 5.57
CA TRP A 36 5.19 -3.08 4.17
C TRP A 36 5.37 -1.59 3.94
N VAL A 37 6.27 -1.28 3.02
CA VAL A 37 6.67 0.09 2.72
C VAL A 37 5.97 0.52 1.45
N PHE A 38 5.17 1.58 1.59
CA PHE A 38 4.48 2.24 0.49
C PHE A 38 5.18 3.57 0.25
N LEU A 39 5.76 3.72 -0.92
CA LEU A 39 6.44 4.95 -1.33
C LEU A 39 5.46 5.82 -2.09
N ARG A 40 5.67 7.13 -2.05
CA ARG A 40 4.95 8.10 -2.86
C ARG A 40 5.96 8.94 -3.61
N ASN A 41 5.84 9.03 -4.93
CA ASN A 41 6.67 9.95 -5.69
C ASN A 41 6.09 11.35 -5.53
N GLU A 42 6.76 12.19 -4.74
CA GLU A 42 6.45 13.61 -4.57
C GLU A 42 6.97 14.43 -5.79
N GLY A 43 6.68 13.94 -7.00
CA GLY A 43 7.03 14.57 -8.27
C GLY A 43 5.81 14.89 -9.14
N ASP A 44 4.61 14.51 -8.71
CA ASP A 44 3.35 14.96 -9.29
C ASP A 44 2.80 16.07 -8.36
N ALA A 45 3.26 17.29 -8.59
CA ALA A 45 2.84 18.51 -7.92
C ALA A 45 2.05 19.40 -8.88
#